data_AF-A0A2R5LAE3-F1
#
_entry.id   AF-A0A2R5LAE3-F1
#
_cell.length_a   1.000
_cell.length_b   1.000
_cell.length_c   1.000
_cell.angle_alpha   90.00
_cell.angle_beta   90.00
_cell.angle_gamma   90.00
#
_symmetry.space_group_name_H-M   'P 1'
#
loop_
_entity.id
_entity.type
_entity.pdbx_description
1 polymer ?
#
loop_
_entity_poly.entity_id
_entity_poly.type
_entity_poly.pdbx_seq_one_letter_code
_entity_poly.pdbx_strand_id
1 'polypeptide(L)' 'HSAPYSGHFGTKKTRQRVEKSYCWAGMRKDIGDYCSSCEACQLRKTPKNRKRAPFRFLTKSANLLKGREWM' A
#
# COMPACT_ATOMS: atom_id res chain seq x y z
N HIS A 1 -7.39 -2.43 18.48
CA HIS A 1 -6.33 -2.97 17.61
C HIS A 1 -6.04 -4.43 17.90
N SER A 2 -6.11 -4.88 19.17
CA SER A 2 -6.01 -6.31 19.52
C SER A 2 -7.34 -7.07 19.54
N ALA A 3 -8.48 -6.40 19.38
CA ALA A 3 -9.75 -7.10 19.28
C ALA A 3 -9.92 -7.62 17.84
N PRO A 4 -10.38 -8.87 17.64
CA PRO A 4 -10.52 -9.49 16.32
C PRO A 4 -11.43 -8.70 15.38
N TYR A 5 -12.39 -7.95 15.93
CA TYR A 5 -13.32 -7.10 15.18
C TYR A 5 -12.87 -5.63 15.10
N SER A 6 -11.78 -5.26 15.77
CA SER A 6 -11.26 -3.90 15.67
C SER A 6 -10.46 -3.78 14.38
N GLY A 7 -11.05 -3.16 13.35
CA GLY A 7 -10.35 -2.93 12.10
C GLY A 7 -8.95 -2.34 12.32
N HIS A 8 -7.96 -2.90 11.63
CA HIS A 8 -6.59 -2.38 11.56
C HIS A 8 -6.56 -1.10 10.71
N PHE A 9 -7.36 -0.12 11.11
CA PHE A 9 -7.38 1.21 10.54
C PHE A 9 -5.99 1.79 10.79
N GLY A 10 -5.25 2.13 9.73
CA GLY A 10 -3.87 2.59 9.88
C GLY A 10 -3.72 3.80 10.85
N THR A 11 -2.48 4.12 11.21
CA THR A 11 -2.09 5.04 12.29
C THR A 11 -2.94 6.31 12.41
N LYS A 12 -3.31 6.95 11.30
CA LYS A 12 -4.12 8.19 11.30
C LYS A 12 -5.51 7.98 11.91
N LYS A 13 -6.20 6.90 11.57
CA LYS A 13 -7.55 6.60 12.06
C LYS A 13 -7.52 6.14 13.52
N THR A 14 -6.50 5.36 13.90
CA THR A 14 -6.25 5.00 15.30
C THR A 14 -6.06 6.25 16.15
N ARG A 15 -5.20 7.16 15.69
CA ARG A 15 -4.93 8.42 16.36
C ARG A 15 -6.21 9.23 16.57
N GLN A 16 -7.01 9.44 15.52
CA GLN A 16 -8.28 10.16 15.64
C GLN A 16 -9.27 9.53 16.63
N ARG A 17 -9.23 8.21 16.80
CA ARG A 17 -10.10 7.54 17.78
C ARG A 17 -9.59 7.73 19.20
N VAL A 18 -8.28 7.61 19.41
CA VAL A 18 -7.66 7.76 20.72
C VAL A 18 -7.70 9.22 21.19
N GLU A 19 -7.44 10.18 20.28
CA GLU A 19 -7.52 11.63 20.52
C GLU A 19 -8.89 12.09 21.05
N LYS A 20 -9.97 11.33 20.80
CA LYS A 20 -11.32 11.66 21.30
C LYS A 20 -11.55 11.30 22.77
N SER A 21 -10.78 10.35 23.30
CA SER A 21 -11.01 9.78 24.64
C SER A 21 -9.84 10.04 25.57
N TYR A 22 -8.65 10.32 25.05
CA TYR A 22 -7.42 10.45 25.81
C TYR A 22 -6.51 11.51 25.19
N CYS A 23 -5.82 12.27 26.02
CA CYS A 23 -4.82 13.25 25.59
C CYS A 23 -3.60 13.16 26.51
N TRP A 24 -2.43 12.88 25.94
CA TRP A 24 -1.16 12.87 26.66
C TRP A 24 -0.01 13.36 25.78
N ALA A 25 1.07 13.82 26.43
CA ALA A 25 2.27 14.29 25.73
C ALA A 25 2.94 13.13 25.00
N GLY A 26 3.21 13.29 23.70
CA GLY A 26 3.85 12.24 22.89
C GLY A 26 2.91 11.20 22.28
N MET A 27 1.58 11.30 22.49
CA MET A 27 0.58 10.34 21.98
C MET A 27 0.73 9.99 20.49
N ARG A 28 1.11 10.96 19.66
CA ARG A 28 1.31 10.74 18.22
C ARG A 28 2.44 9.74 17.93
N LYS A 29 3.52 9.80 18.72
CA LYS A 29 4.68 8.92 18.62
C LYS A 29 4.31 7.52 19.12
N ASP A 30 3.70 7.42 20.30
CA ASP A 30 3.28 6.14 20.87
C ASP A 30 2.31 5.37 19.96
N ILE A 31 1.33 6.06 19.38
CA ILE A 31 0.38 5.44 18.44
C ILE A 31 1.09 5.04 17.15
N GLY A 32 2.07 5.82 16.71
CA GLY A 32 2.94 5.49 15.57
C GLY A 32 3.73 4.21 15.81
N ASP A 33 4.38 4.09 16.96
CA ASP A 33 5.20 2.94 17.36
C ASP A 33 4.33 1.69 17.59
N TYR A 34 3.16 1.85 18.20
CA TYR A 34 2.19 0.77 18.39
C TYR A 34 1.62 0.25 17.05
N CYS A 35 1.25 1.14 16.12
CA CYS A 35 0.86 0.70 14.79
C CYS A 35 2.02 0.10 13.99
N SER A 36 3.26 0.49 14.30
CA SER A 36 4.45 -0.02 13.61
C SER A 36 4.83 -1.43 14.06
N SER A 37 4.66 -1.76 15.33
CA SER A 37 4.87 -3.11 15.87
C SER A 37 3.73 -4.09 15.54
N CYS A 38 2.58 -3.62 15.07
CA CYS A 38 1.44 -4.47 14.72
C CYS A 38 1.61 -5.12 13.33
N GLU A 39 1.80 -6.45 13.30
CA GLU A 39 1.98 -7.23 12.06
C GLU A 39 0.81 -7.06 11.08
N ALA A 40 -0.44 -7.16 11.56
CA ALA A 40 -1.63 -6.99 10.71
C ALA A 40 -1.74 -5.58 10.10
N CYS A 41 -1.23 -4.55 10.80
CA CYS A 41 -1.12 -3.19 10.24
C CYS A 41 -0.03 -3.13 9.18
N GLN A 42 1.11 -3.80 9.36
CA GLN A 42 2.19 -3.85 8.37
C GLN A 42 1.76 -4.57 7.09
N LEU A 43 1.12 -5.73 7.21
CA LEU A 43 0.66 -6.53 6.07
C LEU A 43 -0.35 -5.78 5.20
N ARG A 44 -1.23 -4.97 5.81
CA ARG A 44 -2.22 -4.15 5.09
C ARG A 44 -1.64 -2.85 4.52
N LYS A 45 -0.45 -2.43 4.97
CA LYS A 45 0.14 -1.16 4.55
C LYS A 45 0.66 -1.30 3.13
N THR A 46 0.12 -0.50 2.21
CA THR A 46 0.64 -0.46 0.84
C THR A 46 2.09 0.05 0.85
N PRO A 47 3.06 -0.72 0.30
CA PRO A 47 4.44 -0.24 0.21
C PRO A 47 4.48 1.00 -0.69
N LYS A 48 5.17 2.05 -0.22
CA LYS A 48 5.27 3.34 -0.94
C LYS A 48 5.98 3.23 -2.29
N ASN A 49 6.86 2.24 -2.46
CA ASN A 49 7.67 2.06 -3.65
C ASN A 49 7.20 0.87 -4.51
N ARG A 50 5.91 0.84 -4.87
CA ARG A 50 5.48 -0.07 -5.93
C ARG A 50 6.00 0.50 -7.26
N LYS A 51 7.12 -0.04 -7.75
CA LYS A 51 7.53 0.14 -9.15
C LYS A 51 6.37 -0.36 -10.01
N ARG A 52 5.58 0.56 -10.57
CA ARG A 52 4.51 0.19 -11.49
C ARG A 52 5.19 -0.38 -12.73
N ALA A 53 4.78 -1.58 -13.12
CA ALA A 53 5.25 -2.15 -14.37
C ALA A 53 4.91 -1.16 -15.51
N PRO A 54 5.84 -0.90 -16.44
CA PRO A 54 5.54 -0.06 -17.57
C PRO A 54 4.37 -0.67 -18.35
N PHE A 55 3.38 0.16 -18.65
CA PHE A 55 2.24 -0.26 -19.46
C PHE A 55 2.74 -0.55 -20.88
N ARG A 56 2.75 -1.82 -21.28
CA ARG A 56 3.14 -2.23 -22.62
C ARG A 56 1.87 -2.40 -23.46
N PHE A 57 1.71 -1.57 -24.48
CA PHE A 57 0.71 -1.82 -25.52
C PHE A 57 1.10 -3.11 -26.24
N LEU A 58 0.25 -4.13 -26.17
CA LEU A 58 0.29 -5.27 -27.07
C LEU A 58 -0.15 -4.76 -28.44
N THR A 59 0.78 -4.20 -29.23
CA THR A 59 0.53 -3.99 -30.65
C THR A 59 0.37 -5.37 -31.28
N LYS A 60 -0.76 -5.59 -31.98
CA LYS A 60 -0.97 -6.84 -32.71
C LYS A 60 0.18 -7.02 -33.71
N SER A 61 0.92 -8.11 -33.52
CA SER A 61 1.71 -8.82 -34.53
C SER A 61 2.88 -8.06 -35.16
N ALA A 62 4.00 -7.98 -34.43
CA ALA A 62 5.32 -7.97 -35.07
C ALA A 62 5.58 -9.36 -35.66
N ASN A 63 5.11 -9.59 -36.89
CA ASN A 63 5.61 -10.55 -37.88
C ASN A 63 4.50 -10.86 -38.90
N LEU A 64 4.36 -10.02 -39.92
CA LEU A 64 3.88 -10.50 -41.22
C LEU A 64 4.61 -9.71 -42.31
N LEU A 65 5.32 -10.46 -43.15
CA LEU A 65 5.74 -10.10 -44.51
C LEU A 65 6.88 -9.07 -44.65
N LYS A 66 8.10 -9.44 -44.22
CA LYS A 66 9.29 -8.90 -44.89
C LYS A 66 9.50 -9.69 -46.19
N GLY A 67 9.13 -9.04 -47.30
CA GLY A 67 9.80 -9.12 -48.61
C GLY A 67 9.97 -10.50 -49.26
N ARG A 68 9.05 -10.86 -50.16
CA ARG A 68 9.37 -11.66 -51.35
C ARG A 68 9.47 -10.68 -52.53
N GLU A 69 10.63 -10.05 -52.66
CA GLU A 69 11.04 -9.33 -53.86
C GLU A 69 12.45 -9.82 -54.15
N TRP A 70 12.60 -10.74 -55.11
CA TRP A 70 13.73 -10.90 -56.02
C TRP A 70 13.25 -11.77 -57.19
N MET A 71 13.49 -11.23 -58.39
CA MET A 71 13.55 -11.79 -59.75
C MET A 71 13.30 -13.29 -59.94
#